data_AF-A0A061A2D2-F1
#
_entry.id   AF-A0A061A2D2-F1
#
_cell.length_a   1.000
_cell.length_b   1.000
_cell.length_c   1.000
_cell.angle_alpha   90.00
_cell.angle_beta   90.00
_cell.angle_gamma   90.00
#
_symmetry.space_group_name_H-M   'P 1'
#
loop_
_entity.id
_entity.type
_entity.pdbx_description
1 polymer ?
#
loop_
_entity_poly.entity_id
_entity_poly.type
_entity_poly.pdbx_seq_one_letter_code
_entity_poly.pdbx_strand_id
1 'polypeptide(L)'
;MLAGALELVQPFEDQSTAHLTAAPLGHADESGVRGAGCQYWMHVICIRLATSYGIHTRRGRRVMDEFGIRPALTGTLVTNTLATSCGGVSSPVGLRLCRV
;
A
#
# COMPACT_ATOMS: atom_id res chain seq x y z
N MET A 1 -15.94 21.77 11.26
CA MET A 1 -16.40 20.44 11.69
C MET A 1 -15.52 19.30 11.20
N LEU A 2 -15.05 19.29 9.93
CA LEU A 2 -14.16 18.22 9.40
C LEU A 2 -12.77 18.15 10.06
N ALA A 3 -12.17 19.28 10.45
CA ALA A 3 -10.82 19.30 11.04
C ALA A 3 -10.73 18.55 12.40
N GLY A 4 -11.73 18.70 13.27
CA GLY A 4 -11.74 18.01 14.57
C GLY A 4 -12.01 16.50 14.46
N ALA A 5 -12.67 16.04 13.39
CA ALA A 5 -12.85 14.62 13.13
C ALA A 5 -11.55 13.94 12.68
N LEU A 6 -10.69 14.66 11.95
CA LEU A 6 -9.38 14.16 11.52
C LEU A 6 -8.44 13.94 12.72
N GLU A 7 -8.45 14.87 13.67
CA GLU A 7 -7.61 14.79 14.88
C GLU A 7 -7.92 13.57 15.76
N LEU A 8 -9.18 13.12 15.77
CA LEU A 8 -9.58 11.91 16.50
C LEU A 8 -9.13 10.61 15.82
N VAL A 9 -8.96 10.63 14.49
CA VAL A 9 -8.57 9.45 13.70
C VAL A 9 -7.05 9.32 13.62
N GLN A 10 -6.30 10.42 13.73
CA GLN A 10 -4.85 10.44 13.63
C GLN A 10 -4.14 9.39 14.50
N PRO A 11 -4.47 9.20 15.80
CA PRO A 11 -3.78 8.21 16.62
C PRO A 11 -3.96 6.77 16.12
N PHE A 12 -5.12 6.47 15.53
CA PHE A 12 -5.41 5.17 14.94
C PHE A 12 -4.65 4.95 13.62
N GLU A 13 -4.55 5.98 12.78
CA GLU A 13 -3.76 5.93 11.55
C GLU A 13 -2.27 5.77 11.85
N ASP A 14 -1.75 6.49 12.85
CA ASP A 14 -0.36 6.38 13.29
C ASP A 14 -0.07 4.97 13.83
N GLN A 15 -0.96 4.43 14.68
CA GLN A 15 -0.83 3.07 15.20
C GLN A 15 -0.91 2.01 14.10
N SER A 16 -1.86 2.15 13.17
CA SER A 16 -2.02 1.24 12.03
C SER A 16 -0.79 1.26 11.13
N THR A 17 -0.24 2.46 10.88
CA THR A 17 0.99 2.64 10.10
C THR A 17 2.17 1.98 10.79
N ALA A 18 2.35 2.18 12.09
CA ALA A 18 3.41 1.53 12.85
C ALA A 18 3.33 0.00 12.81
N HIS A 19 2.12 -0.57 12.89
CA HIS A 19 1.92 -2.01 12.75
C HIS A 19 2.21 -2.52 11.34
N LEU A 20 1.77 -1.78 10.32
CA LEU A 20 2.03 -2.10 8.92
C LEU A 20 3.52 -2.13 8.63
N THR A 21 4.28 -1.13 9.07
CA THR A 21 5.72 -1.00 8.78
C THR A 21 6.59 -2.01 9.53
N ALA A 22 6.19 -2.38 10.75
CA ALA A 22 6.92 -3.35 11.58
C ALA A 22 6.64 -4.82 11.19
N ALA A 23 5.69 -5.07 10.29
CA ALA A 23 5.30 -6.44 9.94
C ALA A 23 6.40 -7.15 9.13
N PRO A 24 6.68 -8.44 9.42
CA PRO A 24 7.67 -9.22 8.67
C PRO A 24 7.20 -9.58 7.25
N LEU A 25 5.89 -9.54 7.00
CA LEU A 25 5.25 -9.88 5.74
C LEU A 25 4.07 -8.94 5.48
N GLY A 26 4.10 -8.26 4.34
CA GLY A 26 3.00 -7.47 3.82
C GLY A 26 2.59 -7.93 2.43
N HIS A 27 1.36 -7.63 2.05
CA HIS A 27 0.86 -7.80 0.69
C HIS A 27 0.54 -6.45 0.09
N ALA A 28 0.84 -6.26 -1.19
CA ALA A 28 0.46 -5.07 -1.93
C ALA A 28 -0.30 -5.43 -3.20
N ASP A 29 -1.23 -4.56 -3.57
CA ASP A 29 -1.94 -4.63 -4.85
C ASP A 29 -2.30 -3.23 -5.37
N GLU A 30 -2.58 -3.14 -6.67
CA GLU A 30 -3.04 -1.92 -7.33
C GLU A 30 -4.26 -2.25 -8.20
N SER A 31 -5.39 -1.60 -7.92
CA SER A 31 -6.63 -1.78 -8.66
C SER A 31 -7.08 -0.48 -9.31
N GLY A 32 -7.40 -0.53 -10.60
CA GLY A 32 -8.00 0.59 -11.31
C GLY A 32 -9.44 0.82 -10.86
N VAL A 33 -9.77 2.05 -10.48
CA VAL A 33 -11.11 2.47 -10.06
C VAL A 33 -11.60 3.62 -10.93
N ARG A 34 -12.88 3.63 -11.29
CA ARG A 34 -13.49 4.70 -12.10
C ARG A 34 -14.45 5.52 -11.25
N GLY A 35 -14.32 6.84 -11.31
CA GLY A 35 -15.18 7.78 -10.57
C GLY A 35 -15.29 9.10 -11.33
N ALA A 36 -16.48 9.67 -11.38
CA ALA A 36 -16.76 10.95 -12.07
C ALA A 36 -16.22 11.02 -13.52
N GLY A 37 -16.23 9.90 -14.26
CA GLY A 37 -15.70 9.82 -15.62
C GLY A 37 -14.18 9.69 -15.74
N CYS A 38 -13.44 9.80 -14.64
CA CYS A 38 -11.98 9.67 -14.60
C CYS A 38 -11.52 8.29 -14.12
N GLN A 39 -10.30 7.90 -14.50
CA GLN A 39 -9.61 6.74 -13.96
C GLN A 39 -8.71 7.14 -12.79
N TYR A 40 -8.82 6.40 -11.71
CA TYR A 40 -7.96 6.44 -10.55
C TYR A 40 -7.36 5.05 -10.32
N TRP A 41 -6.37 4.99 -9.45
CA TRP A 41 -5.69 3.79 -9.00
C TRP A 41 -5.78 3.75 -7.48
N MET A 42 -6.36 2.67 -6.97
CA MET A 42 -6.36 2.34 -5.56
C MET A 42 -5.13 1.48 -5.28
N HIS A 43 -4.31 1.94 -4.36
CA HIS A 43 -3.12 1.30 -3.83
C HIS A 43 -3.48 0.66 -2.50
N VAL A 44 -3.17 -0.63 -2.35
CA VAL A 44 -3.44 -1.39 -1.13
C VAL A 44 -2.14 -1.92 -0.56
N ILE A 45 -1.95 -1.76 0.76
CA ILE A 45 -0.94 -2.49 1.52
C ILE A 45 -1.63 -3.09 2.74
N CYS A 46 -1.51 -4.40 2.92
CA CYS A 46 -2.11 -5.07 4.06
C CYS A 46 -1.17 -6.07 4.74
N ILE A 47 -1.44 -6.24 6.02
CA ILE A 47 -0.91 -7.28 6.88
C ILE A 47 -2.10 -8.02 7.49
N ARG A 48 -1.84 -9.04 8.31
CA ARG A 48 -2.91 -9.85 8.91
C ARG A 48 -3.96 -9.03 9.71
N LEU A 49 -3.56 -7.90 10.30
CA LEU A 49 -4.40 -7.13 11.23
C LEU A 49 -4.78 -5.74 10.75
N ALA A 50 -4.17 -5.25 9.66
CA ALA A 50 -4.36 -3.88 9.19
C ALA A 50 -4.24 -3.80 7.68
N THR A 51 -5.03 -2.90 7.09
CA THR A 51 -5.01 -2.59 5.65
C THR A 51 -5.03 -1.09 5.47
N SER A 52 -4.11 -0.59 4.65
CA SER A 52 -4.08 0.78 4.19
C SER A 52 -4.55 0.87 2.74
N TYR A 53 -5.36 1.89 2.47
CA TYR A 53 -5.86 2.22 1.14
C TYR A 53 -5.42 3.65 0.78
N GLY A 54 -4.85 3.81 -0.41
CA GLY A 54 -4.52 5.13 -0.98
C GLY A 54 -5.09 5.26 -2.39
N ILE A 55 -5.73 6.38 -2.72
CA ILE A 55 -6.22 6.64 -4.09
C ILE A 55 -5.34 7.68 -4.78
N HIS A 56 -4.98 7.43 -6.03
CA HIS A 56 -4.18 8.36 -6.83
C HIS A 56 -4.57 8.29 -8.30
N THR A 57 -4.36 9.36 -9.05
CA THR A 57 -4.55 9.40 -10.52
C THR A 57 -3.54 8.58 -11.32
N ARG A 58 -2.53 7.99 -10.66
CA ARG A 58 -1.38 7.35 -11.28
C ARG A 58 -1.11 6.02 -10.60
N ARG A 59 -0.64 5.07 -11.41
CA ARG A 59 -0.18 3.76 -10.98
C ARG A 59 1.33 3.79 -10.70
N GLY A 60 1.80 2.88 -9.87
CA GLY A 60 3.17 2.39 -9.85
C GLY A 60 3.93 2.70 -8.57
N ARG A 61 5.11 2.10 -8.46
CA ARG A 61 5.99 2.14 -7.28
C ARG A 61 6.14 3.52 -6.66
N ARG A 62 6.48 4.52 -7.47
CA ARG A 62 6.77 5.87 -7.00
C ARG A 62 5.58 6.47 -6.26
N VAL A 63 4.38 6.28 -6.80
CA VAL A 63 3.14 6.76 -6.20
C VAL A 63 2.82 5.99 -4.93
N MET A 64 3.03 4.68 -4.93
CA MET A 64 2.86 3.85 -3.73
C MET A 64 3.84 4.27 -2.60
N ASP A 65 5.04 4.71 -2.95
CA ASP A 65 6.04 5.22 -1.99
C ASP A 65 5.67 6.57 -1.39
N GLU A 66 4.94 7.41 -2.13
CA GLU A 66 4.47 8.70 -1.63
C GLU A 66 3.50 8.54 -0.43
N PHE A 67 2.86 7.37 -0.26
CA PHE A 67 2.08 7.04 0.94
C PHE A 67 2.91 6.66 2.16
N GLY A 68 4.24 6.52 2.04
CA GLY A 68 5.17 6.35 3.16
C GLY A 68 5.20 4.96 3.82
N ILE A 69 4.19 4.11 3.62
CA ILE A 69 4.11 2.78 4.26
C ILE A 69 5.11 1.80 3.66
N ARG A 70 5.19 1.74 2.32
CA ARG A 70 6.06 0.79 1.63
C ARG A 70 7.54 1.04 1.95
N PRO A 71 8.10 2.26 1.82
CA PRO A 71 9.52 2.51 2.14
C PRO A 71 9.91 2.21 3.59
N ALA A 72 8.95 2.28 4.52
CA ALA A 72 9.18 2.03 5.94
C ALA A 72 8.94 0.56 6.34
N LEU A 73 8.41 -0.28 5.45
CA LEU A 73 8.21 -1.70 5.71
C LEU A 73 9.58 -2.40 5.81
N THR A 74 9.87 -3.05 6.92
CA THR A 74 11.16 -3.77 7.12
C THR A 74 11.11 -5.24 6.68
N GLY A 75 9.92 -5.71 6.25
CA GLY A 75 9.64 -7.10 5.92
C GLY A 75 9.73 -7.45 4.44
N THR A 76 9.15 -8.60 4.09
CA THR A 76 8.94 -8.99 2.69
C THR A 76 7.59 -8.48 2.21
N LEU A 77 7.58 -7.83 1.06
CA LEU A 77 6.36 -7.45 0.36
C LEU A 77 6.05 -8.47 -0.74
N VAL A 78 4.86 -9.05 -0.68
CA VAL A 78 4.33 -9.93 -1.72
C VAL A 78 3.37 -9.11 -2.59
N THR A 79 3.59 -9.14 -3.88
CA THR A 79 2.74 -8.45 -4.85
C THR A 79 2.58 -9.31 -6.09
N ASN A 80 1.55 -9.10 -6.91
CA ASN A 80 1.48 -9.79 -8.20
C ASN A 80 2.64 -9.34 -9.12
N THR A 81 3.03 -10.18 -10.09
CA THR A 81 4.16 -9.86 -11.00
C THR A 81 3.94 -8.65 -11.88
N LEU A 82 2.68 -8.26 -12.10
CA LEU A 82 2.31 -7.12 -12.93
C LEU A 82 2.38 -5.80 -12.16
N ALA A 83 2.30 -5.83 -10.84
CA ALA A 83 2.37 -4.65 -9.98
C ALA A 83 3.70 -3.95 -10.22
N THR A 84 3.61 -2.70 -10.68
CA THR A 84 4.78 -1.89 -11.02
C THR A 84 5.53 -1.43 -9.76
N SER A 85 5.13 -1.92 -8.58
CA SER A 85 5.64 -1.52 -7.28
C SER A 85 7.04 -2.07 -6.97
N CYS A 86 7.64 -3.00 -7.73
CA CYS A 86 8.91 -3.63 -7.30
C CYS A 86 9.88 -4.15 -8.38
N GLY A 87 11.18 -4.05 -8.07
CA GLY A 87 12.28 -4.79 -8.73
C GLY A 87 12.72 -6.05 -7.94
N GLY A 88 11.79 -6.98 -7.68
CA GLY A 88 12.03 -8.20 -6.86
C GLY A 88 12.27 -9.50 -7.63
N VAL A 89 12.22 -10.65 -6.95
CA VAL A 89 12.28 -11.99 -7.58
C VAL A 89 10.86 -12.47 -7.89
N SER A 90 10.62 -13.02 -9.08
CA SER A 90 9.34 -13.62 -9.47
C SER A 90 9.29 -15.11 -9.10
N SER A 91 8.16 -15.53 -8.54
CA SER A 91 7.81 -16.91 -8.21
C SER A 91 7.10 -17.61 -9.39
N PRO A 92 7.16 -18.95 -9.51
CA PRO A 92 6.47 -19.72 -10.56
C PRO A 92 4.95 -19.50 -10.60
N VAL A 93 4.35 -19.12 -9.46
CA VAL A 93 2.90 -18.87 -9.33
C VAL A 93 2.50 -17.42 -9.63
N GLY A 94 3.36 -16.62 -10.28
CA GLY A 94 3.02 -15.26 -10.69
C GLY A 94 3.00 -14.23 -9.55
N LEU A 95 3.65 -14.55 -8.42
CA LEU A 95 3.90 -13.62 -7.33
C LEU A 95 5.31 -13.03 -7.43
N ARG A 96 5.50 -11.82 -6.94
CA ARG A 96 6.78 -11.14 -6.82
C ARG A 96 7.05 -10.86 -5.35
N LEU A 97 8.25 -11.25 -4.91
CA LEU A 97 8.74 -11.01 -3.56
C LEU A 97 9.75 -9.88 -3.60
N CYS A 98 9.51 -8.84 -2.82
CA CYS A 98 10.43 -7.72 -2.64
C CYS A 98 10.86 -7.70 -1.19
N ARG A 99 12.16 -7.85 -0.94
CA ARG A 99 12.72 -7.38 0.32
C ARG A 99 12.78 -5.87 0.22
N VAL A 100 12.01 -5.19 1.06
CA VAL A 100 11.93 -3.72 1.06
C VAL A 100 13.09 -3.13 1.84
#